data_AF-A0A800MW97-F1
#
_entry.id   AF-A0A800MW97-F1
#
_cell.length_a   1.000
_cell.length_b   1.000
_cell.length_c   1.000
_cell.angle_alpha   90.00
_cell.angle_beta   90.00
_cell.angle_gamma   90.00
#
_symmetry.space_group_name_H-M   'P 1'
#
loop_
_entity.id
_entity.type
_entity.pdbx_description
1 polymer ?
#
loop_
_entity_poly.entity_id
_entity_poly.type
_entity_poly.pdbx_seq_one_letter_code
_entity_poly.pdbx_strand_id
1 'polypeptide(L)'
;MKEREVEFNTDVKIKGTVSFPKESEGKLPLVIIIHGSGPVDRDGNAKVMQMNAYKMLAEFFASAGVAVLRYDKRGAGVSGGDFY
;
A
#
# COMPACT_ATOMS: atom_id res chain seq x y z
N MET A 1 -7.25 10.03 7.53
CA MET A 1 -6.04 9.19 7.41
C MET A 1 -4.82 10.10 7.32
N LYS A 2 -3.70 9.70 7.92
CA LYS A 2 -2.36 10.24 7.62
C LYS A 2 -1.60 9.17 6.85
N GLU A 3 -0.77 9.54 5.89
CA GLU A 3 0.01 8.57 5.13
C GLU A 3 1.51 8.83 5.30
N ARG A 4 2.28 7.75 5.33
CA ARG A 4 3.73 7.78 5.34
C ARG A 4 4.27 6.85 4.27
N GLU A 5 5.12 7.36 3.40
CA GLU A 5 5.87 6.50 2.49
C GLU A 5 6.88 5.64 3.24
N VAL A 6 7.08 4.43 2.74
CA VAL A 6 8.08 3.50 3.24
C VAL A 6 8.82 2.87 2.06
N GLU A 7 10.09 2.57 2.28
CA GLU A 7 10.92 1.79 1.36
C GLU A 7 11.43 0.57 2.13
N PHE A 8 11.28 -0.61 1.53
CA PHE A 8 11.86 -1.84 2.05
C PHE A 8 13.12 -2.14 1.25
N ASN A 9 14.23 -2.32 1.97
CA ASN A 9 15.51 -2.65 1.37
C ASN A 9 15.62 -4.17 1.21
N THR A 10 15.25 -4.66 0.03
CA THR A 10 15.44 -6.06 -0.37
C THR A 10 16.55 -6.12 -1.42
N ASP A 11 16.63 -7.18 -2.23
CA ASP A 11 17.47 -7.19 -3.43
C ASP A 11 17.02 -6.14 -4.48
N VAL A 12 15.77 -5.68 -4.39
CA VAL A 12 15.26 -4.49 -5.08
C VAL A 12 14.60 -3.51 -4.11
N LYS A 13 14.47 -2.24 -4.51
CA LYS A 13 13.74 -1.24 -3.73
C LYS A 13 12.23 -1.45 -3.87
N ILE A 14 11.59 -1.85 -2.79
CA ILE A 14 10.12 -1.99 -2.74
C ILE A 14 9.53 -0.75 -2.06
N LYS A 15 8.62 -0.09 -2.75
CA LYS A 15 7.95 1.13 -2.28
C LYS A 15 6.57 0.82 -1.73
N GLY A 16 6.21 1.48 -0.64
CA GLY A 16 4.88 1.35 -0.06
C GLY A 16 4.43 2.58 0.69
N THR A 17 3.20 2.49 1.20
CA THR A 17 2.54 3.53 1.98
C THR A 17 1.92 2.88 3.21
N VAL A 18 2.21 3.44 4.37
CA VAL A 18 1.49 3.13 5.61
C VAL A 18 0.46 4.21 5.85
N SER A 19 -0.80 3.80 5.88
CA SER A 19 -1.97 4.61 6.20
C SER A 19 -2.30 4.47 7.69
N PHE A 20 -2.39 5.59 8.39
CA PHE A 20 -2.69 5.68 9.81
C PHE A 20 -4.04 6.34 10.07
N PRO A 21 -4.73 6.01 11.18
CA PRO A 21 -5.81 6.83 11.71
C PRO A 21 -5.38 8.30 11.88
N LYS A 22 -6.32 9.26 11.82
CA LYS A 22 -5.98 10.69 11.96
C LYS A 22 -5.36 10.99 13.32
N GLU A 23 -5.91 10.37 14.35
CA GLU A 23 -5.53 10.47 15.74
C GLU A 23 -5.27 9.04 16.24
N SER A 24 -4.07 8.80 16.75
CA SER A 24 -3.67 7.49 17.26
C SER A 24 -2.44 7.65 18.14
N GLU A 25 -2.45 7.00 19.30
CA GLU A 25 -1.31 6.90 20.21
C GLU A 25 -1.00 5.43 20.48
N GLY A 26 0.29 5.10 20.62
CA GLY A 26 0.72 3.73 20.94
C GLY A 26 0.67 2.75 19.77
N LYS A 27 0.60 1.45 20.10
CA LYS A 27 0.60 0.36 19.11
C LYS A 27 -0.78 0.20 18.48
N LEU A 28 -0.81 0.05 17.16
CA LEU A 28 -2.03 -0.17 16.39
C LEU A 28 -2.05 -1.59 15.82
N PRO A 29 -3.24 -2.21 15.66
CA PRO A 29 -3.36 -3.34 14.76
C PRO A 29 -2.97 -2.91 13.34
N LEU A 30 -2.35 -3.82 12.60
CA LEU A 30 -1.88 -3.59 11.24
C LEU A 30 -2.51 -4.59 10.29
N VAL A 31 -3.13 -4.09 9.23
CA VAL A 31 -3.51 -4.88 8.06
C VAL A 31 -2.48 -4.66 6.95
N ILE A 32 -2.09 -5.73 6.27
CA ILE A 32 -1.24 -5.65 5.08
C ILE A 32 -2.09 -6.07 3.89
N ILE A 33 -2.22 -5.18 2.90
CA ILE A 33 -2.93 -5.50 1.66
C ILE A 33 -1.93 -6.06 0.66
N ILE A 34 -2.12 -7.34 0.32
CA ILE A 34 -1.42 -8.02 -0.77
C ILE A 34 -2.33 -7.98 -1.99
N HIS A 35 -1.86 -7.30 -3.03
CA HIS A 35 -2.67 -7.05 -4.22
C HIS A 35 -2.72 -8.27 -5.16
N GLY A 36 -3.75 -8.28 -6.02
CA GLY A 36 -4.02 -9.36 -6.97
C GLY A 36 -3.01 -9.47 -8.12
N SER A 37 -3.38 -10.23 -9.14
CA SER A 37 -2.56 -10.50 -10.33
C SER A 37 -2.26 -9.24 -11.15
N GLY A 38 -1.15 -9.28 -11.90
CA GLY A 38 -0.78 -8.24 -12.85
C GLY A 38 0.04 -7.08 -12.26
N PRO A 39 0.55 -6.19 -13.14
CA PRO A 39 1.39 -5.06 -12.78
C PRO A 39 0.52 -3.87 -12.33
N VAL A 40 -0.15 -4.05 -11.19
CA VAL A 40 -0.93 -2.99 -10.53
C VAL A 40 -0.12 -2.34 -9.43
N ASP A 41 -0.36 -1.05 -9.20
CA ASP A 41 0.21 -0.33 -8.06
C ASP A 41 -0.47 -0.73 -6.73
N ARG A 42 0.06 -0.20 -5.61
CA ARG A 42 -0.43 -0.43 -4.25
C ARG A 42 -1.88 0.03 -4.00
N ASP A 43 -2.43 0.87 -4.88
CA ASP A 43 -3.80 1.38 -4.80
C ASP A 43 -4.77 0.50 -5.60
N GLY A 44 -4.24 -0.45 -6.38
CA GLY A 44 -5.01 -1.36 -7.24
C GLY A 44 -5.27 -0.77 -8.61
N ASN A 45 -4.46 0.19 -9.05
CA ASN A 45 -4.57 0.80 -10.36
C ASN A 45 -3.68 0.10 -11.39
N ALA A 46 -4.20 -0.01 -12.61
CA ALA A 46 -3.45 -0.42 -13.80
C ALA A 46 -3.31 0.78 -14.74
N LYS A 47 -2.40 0.69 -15.73
CA LYS A 47 -2.17 1.76 -16.72
C LYS A 47 -3.44 2.26 -17.42
N VAL A 48 -4.43 1.39 -17.61
CA VAL A 48 -5.68 1.69 -18.33
C VAL A 48 -6.89 1.84 -17.40
N MET A 49 -6.73 1.66 -16.09
CA MET A 49 -7.85 1.64 -15.15
C MET A 49 -7.42 2.09 -13.76
N GLN A 50 -8.06 3.13 -13.25
CA GLN A 50 -7.85 3.62 -11.88
C GLN A 50 -9.02 3.23 -10.98
N MET A 51 -8.88 2.13 -10.25
CA MET A 51 -9.91 1.64 -9.33
C MET A 51 -9.77 2.23 -7.92
N ASN A 52 -8.53 2.47 -7.46
CA ASN A 52 -8.21 2.89 -6.09
C ASN A 52 -8.83 2.01 -4.99
N ALA A 53 -9.22 0.77 -5.31
CA ALA A 53 -9.99 -0.08 -4.41
C ALA A 53 -9.23 -0.36 -3.10
N TYR A 54 -7.92 -0.57 -3.18
CA TYR A 54 -7.10 -0.81 -1.99
C TYR A 54 -6.86 0.45 -1.18
N LYS A 55 -6.87 1.63 -1.82
CA LYS A 55 -6.84 2.92 -1.12
C LYS A 55 -8.11 3.16 -0.33
N MET A 56 -9.27 2.94 -0.95
CA MET A 56 -10.56 3.06 -0.27
C MET A 56 -10.66 2.09 0.91
N LEU A 57 -10.13 0.86 0.76
CA LEU A 57 -10.08 -0.10 1.85
C LEU A 57 -9.15 0.35 2.98
N ALA A 58 -7.98 0.93 2.65
CA ALA A 58 -7.09 1.51 3.66
C ALA A 58 -7.72 2.69 4.40
N GLU A 59 -8.47 3.54 3.70
CA GLU A 59 -9.22 4.64 4.32
C GLU A 59 -10.30 4.13 5.28
N PHE A 60 -11.01 3.06 4.91
CA PHE A 60 -12.00 2.41 5.76
C PHE A 60 -11.36 1.82 7.03
N PHE A 61 -10.28 1.06 6.90
CA PHE A 61 -9.60 0.49 8.07
C PHE A 61 -8.98 1.59 8.95
N ALA A 62 -8.40 2.63 8.36
CA ALA A 62 -7.85 3.76 9.11
C ALA A 62 -8.94 4.55 9.86
N SER A 63 -10.16 4.66 9.30
CA SER A 63 -11.28 5.28 10.02
C SER A 63 -11.79 4.41 11.18
N ALA A 64 -11.55 3.10 11.12
CA ALA A 64 -11.83 2.14 12.19
C ALA A 64 -10.66 1.95 13.19
N GLY A 65 -9.63 2.80 13.16
CA GLY A 65 -8.51 2.74 14.11
C GLY A 65 -7.42 1.72 13.77
N VAL A 66 -7.40 1.19 12.54
CA VAL A 66 -6.45 0.17 12.09
C VAL A 66 -5.42 0.79 11.14
N ALA A 67 -4.14 0.55 11.37
CA ALA A 67 -3.11 0.95 10.42
C ALA A 67 -3.10 -0.01 9.21
N VAL A 68 -2.78 0.50 8.02
CA VAL A 68 -2.74 -0.32 6.81
C VAL A 68 -1.45 -0.11 6.05
N LEU A 69 -0.75 -1.19 5.71
CA LEU A 69 0.36 -1.18 4.78
C LEU A 69 -0.10 -1.62 3.40
N ARG A 70 0.20 -0.81 2.40
CA ARG A 70 0.05 -1.11 0.97
C ARG A 70 1.41 -0.92 0.30
N TYR A 71 1.78 -1.76 -0.65
CA TYR A 71 3.08 -1.68 -1.33
C TYR A 71 2.94 -2.05 -2.80
N ASP A 72 3.87 -1.57 -3.64
CA ASP A 72 3.96 -2.02 -5.02
C ASP A 72 4.85 -3.27 -5.06
N LYS A 73 4.35 -4.39 -5.60
CA LYS A 73 5.17 -5.58 -5.91
C LYS A 73 6.42 -5.23 -6.74
N ARG A 74 7.41 -6.13 -6.71
CA ARG A 74 8.56 -6.11 -7.64
C ARG A 74 8.08 -5.89 -9.08
N GLY A 75 8.71 -4.96 -9.78
CA GLY A 75 8.40 -4.62 -11.18
C GLY A 75 7.02 -3.98 -11.42
N ALA A 76 6.32 -3.54 -10.37
CA ALA A 76 5.04 -2.86 -10.47
C ALA A 76 5.08 -1.49 -9.78
N GLY A 77 4.15 -0.60 -10.16
CA GLY A 77 4.07 0.76 -9.61
C GLY A 77 5.40 1.50 -9.73
N VAL A 78 5.93 1.96 -8.59
CA VAL A 78 7.24 2.63 -8.50
C VAL A 78 8.29 1.76 -7.79
N SER A 79 8.01 0.48 -7.55
CA SER A 79 9.00 -0.48 -7.08
C SER A 79 9.96 -0.89 -8.19
N GLY A 80 11.20 -1.21 -7.82
CA GLY A 80 12.22 -1.68 -8.75
C GLY A 80 12.06 -3.16 -9.14
N GLY A 81 13.00 -3.62 -9.98
CA GLY A 81 13.04 -4.98 -10.52
C GLY A 81 12.12 -5.19 -11.72
N ASP A 82 12.09 -6.41 -12.22
CA ASP A 82 11.28 -6.81 -13.37
C ASP A 82 10.06 -7.62 -12.93
N PHE A 83 8.97 -7.50 -13.69
CA PHE A 83 7.70 -8.18 -13.41
C PHE A 83 7.67 -9.63 -13.93
N TYR A 84 8.70 -10.06 -14.67
CA TYR A 84 8.95 -11.43 -15.15
C TYR A 84 10.45 -11.67 -15.29
#